data_AF-A0A2N1VYB0-F1
#
_entry.id   AF-A0A2N1VYB0-F1
#
_cell.length_a   1.000
_cell.length_b   1.000
_cell.length_c   1.000
_cell.angle_alpha   90.00
_cell.angle_beta   90.00
_cell.angle_gamma   90.00
#
_symmetry.space_group_name_H-M   'P 1'
#
loop_
_entity.id
_entity.type
_entity.pdbx_description
1 polymer ?
#
loop_
_entity_poly.entity_id
_entity_poly.type
_entity_poly.pdbx_seq_one_letter_code
_entity_poly.pdbx_strand_id
1 'polypeptide(L)'
;MKQIILFSIGLLILISCKSEDPKPQIIRISFSNGKIFCQGKHIYSSDKKDTVRTGSWNFYYPNGQKEISSEYNEDGEIIRYKSYSFEGILIESYTKKDELESYSTYYDSGSIKIESIIQTKSIGEDETEEKAFVKEYYPNNKIYQEYQQIDGIRDGITKIWDAEGNLVLSVKYVNGIIHK
;
A
#
# COMPACT_ATOMS: atom_id res chain seq x y z
N MET A 1 68.58 23.80 -35.98
CA MET A 1 68.17 23.65 -34.57
C MET A 1 66.67 23.91 -34.45
N LYS A 2 65.85 22.85 -34.38
CA LYS A 2 64.50 22.89 -33.80
C LYS A 2 64.23 21.49 -33.22
N GLN A 3 64.39 21.35 -31.91
CA GLN A 3 63.90 20.20 -31.14
C GLN A 3 62.38 20.31 -31.06
N ILE A 4 61.66 19.29 -31.50
CA ILE A 4 60.23 19.14 -31.23
C ILE A 4 60.11 18.16 -30.08
N ILE A 5 59.72 18.69 -28.92
CA ILE A 5 59.42 17.93 -27.71
C ILE A 5 58.01 17.37 -27.87
N LEU A 6 57.88 16.04 -27.96
CA LEU A 6 56.59 15.37 -27.84
C LEU A 6 56.23 15.24 -26.35
N PHE A 7 55.30 16.06 -25.88
CA PHE A 7 54.60 15.83 -24.61
C PHE A 7 53.55 14.74 -24.82
N SER A 8 53.81 13.54 -24.31
CA SER A 8 52.79 12.51 -24.14
C SER A 8 51.92 12.88 -22.94
N ILE A 9 50.74 13.43 -23.20
CA ILE A 9 49.71 13.64 -22.18
C ILE A 9 49.04 12.28 -21.95
N GLY A 10 49.41 11.62 -20.86
CA GLY A 10 48.74 10.41 -20.39
C GLY A 10 47.29 10.72 -20.06
N LEU A 11 46.37 10.17 -20.87
CA LEU A 11 44.95 10.18 -20.60
C LEU A 11 44.67 9.25 -19.40
N LEU A 12 44.57 9.83 -18.21
CA LEU A 12 44.15 9.11 -17.00
C LEU A 12 42.65 8.84 -17.12
N ILE A 13 42.28 7.68 -17.66
CA ILE A 13 40.89 7.21 -17.68
C ILE A 13 40.53 6.82 -16.25
N LEU A 14 39.90 7.75 -15.52
CA LEU A 14 39.15 7.43 -14.32
C LEU A 14 38.00 6.51 -14.76
N ILE A 15 38.19 5.20 -14.62
CA ILE A 15 37.10 4.23 -14.69
C ILE A 15 36.23 4.52 -13.47
N SER A 16 35.27 5.43 -13.65
CA SER A 16 34.13 5.53 -12.75
C SER A 16 33.47 4.15 -12.76
N CYS A 17 33.63 3.44 -11.64
CA CYS A 17 33.01 2.16 -11.41
C CYS A 17 31.50 2.43 -11.33
N LYS A 18 30.82 2.43 -12.47
CA LYS A 18 29.36 2.39 -12.50
C LYS A 18 28.96 1.05 -11.89
N SER A 19 28.50 1.06 -10.64
CA SER A 19 27.78 -0.07 -10.07
C SER A 19 26.62 -0.39 -11.01
N GLU A 20 26.63 -1.58 -11.62
CA GLU A 20 25.57 -2.03 -12.50
C GLU A 20 24.28 -2.13 -11.66
N ASP A 21 23.18 -1.53 -12.12
CA ASP A 21 21.92 -1.58 -11.39
C ASP A 21 21.47 -3.04 -11.19
N PRO A 22 20.95 -3.39 -10.00
CA PRO A 22 20.55 -4.75 -9.69
C PRO A 22 19.46 -5.23 -10.64
N LYS A 23 19.74 -6.31 -11.38
CA LYS A 23 18.83 -6.85 -12.39
C LYS A 23 17.58 -7.50 -11.75
N PRO A 24 16.37 -7.20 -12.25
CA PRO A 24 15.14 -7.89 -11.87
C PRO A 24 15.21 -9.41 -11.98
N GLN A 25 14.71 -10.11 -10.97
CA GLN A 25 14.50 -11.55 -10.98
C GLN A 25 13.00 -11.86 -10.98
N ILE A 26 12.54 -12.65 -11.96
CA ILE A 26 11.15 -13.10 -12.04
C ILE A 26 11.02 -14.39 -11.26
N ILE A 27 10.12 -14.41 -10.29
CA ILE A 27 9.79 -15.59 -9.48
C ILE A 27 8.47 -16.18 -9.98
N ARG A 28 8.46 -17.50 -10.13
CA ARG A 28 7.24 -18.27 -10.39
C ARG A 28 7.34 -19.60 -9.64
N ILE A 29 6.47 -19.77 -8.65
CA ILE A 29 6.39 -20.98 -7.82
C ILE A 29 5.05 -21.66 -8.14
N SER A 30 5.07 -22.98 -8.28
CA SER A 30 3.88 -23.78 -8.60
C SER A 30 3.59 -24.77 -7.48
N PHE A 31 2.32 -25.09 -7.29
CA PHE A 31 1.87 -26.20 -6.47
C PHE A 31 2.33 -27.55 -7.05
N SER A 32 2.26 -28.61 -6.25
CA SER A 32 2.55 -29.98 -6.69
C SER A 32 1.64 -30.46 -7.84
N ASN A 33 0.45 -29.88 -7.97
CA ASN A 33 -0.48 -30.14 -9.08
C ASN A 33 -0.15 -29.37 -10.38
N GLY A 34 0.96 -28.62 -10.41
CA GLY A 34 1.43 -27.86 -11.56
C GLY A 34 0.78 -26.49 -11.78
N LYS A 35 -0.27 -26.13 -11.02
CA LYS A 35 -0.84 -24.78 -11.05
C LYS A 35 0.09 -23.78 -10.36
N ILE A 36 0.05 -22.52 -10.78
CA ILE A 36 0.85 -21.45 -10.18
C ILE A 36 0.35 -21.22 -8.74
N PHE A 37 1.28 -21.18 -7.78
CA PHE A 37 1.03 -20.73 -6.41
C PHE A 37 1.28 -19.23 -6.29
N CYS A 38 2.43 -18.75 -6.77
CA CYS A 38 2.72 -17.33 -6.80
C CYS A 38 3.62 -16.94 -7.96
N GLN A 39 3.53 -15.69 -8.38
CA GLN A 39 4.48 -15.10 -9.33
C GLN A 39 4.64 -13.60 -9.09
N GLY A 40 5.84 -13.10 -9.40
CA GLY A 40 6.15 -11.68 -9.29
C GLY A 40 7.62 -11.39 -9.57
N LYS A 41 8.05 -10.18 -9.24
CA LYS A 41 9.41 -9.70 -9.48
C LYS A 41 10.09 -9.30 -8.17
N HIS A 42 11.36 -9.69 -8.03
CA HIS A 42 12.26 -9.28 -6.97
C HIS A 42 13.42 -8.46 -7.55
N ILE A 43 13.98 -7.54 -6.76
CA ILE A 43 15.24 -6.83 -7.04
C ILE A 43 16.06 -6.83 -5.74
N TYR A 44 17.38 -6.99 -5.84
CA TYR A 44 18.26 -6.76 -4.70
C TYR A 44 18.39 -5.25 -4.44
N SER A 45 17.98 -4.78 -3.27
CA SER A 45 18.16 -3.39 -2.84
C SER A 45 19.50 -3.27 -2.11
N SER A 46 20.42 -2.49 -2.67
CA SER A 46 21.71 -2.19 -2.02
C SER A 46 21.53 -1.44 -0.70
N ASP A 47 20.57 -0.52 -0.64
CA ASP A 47 20.30 0.29 0.56
C ASP A 47 19.77 -0.56 1.71
N LYS A 48 18.81 -1.45 1.42
CA LYS A 48 18.25 -2.38 2.41
C LYS A 48 19.14 -3.60 2.67
N LYS A 49 20.16 -3.81 1.83
CA LYS A 49 21.02 -5.01 1.80
C LYS A 49 20.20 -6.30 1.76
N ASP A 50 19.07 -6.27 1.07
CA ASP A 50 18.13 -7.39 0.99
C ASP A 50 17.37 -7.40 -0.35
N THR A 51 16.76 -8.54 -0.67
CA THR A 51 15.90 -8.69 -1.85
C THR A 51 14.49 -8.22 -1.53
N VAL A 52 14.02 -7.22 -2.27
CA VAL A 52 12.67 -6.66 -2.12
C VAL A 52 11.77 -7.02 -3.30
N ARG A 53 10.47 -7.11 -3.03
CA ARG A 53 9.43 -7.23 -4.05
C ARG A 53 9.27 -5.91 -4.78
N THR A 54 9.13 -5.97 -6.11
CA THR A 54 8.85 -4.80 -6.95
C THR A 54 7.78 -5.16 -7.98
N GLY A 55 7.00 -4.17 -8.43
CA GLY A 55 5.93 -4.38 -9.39
C GLY A 55 4.84 -5.32 -8.88
N SER A 56 4.17 -6.02 -9.79
CA SER A 56 3.03 -6.86 -9.44
C SER A 56 3.42 -8.23 -8.89
N TRP A 57 2.81 -8.60 -7.78
CA TRP A 57 2.83 -9.93 -7.18
C TRP A 57 1.42 -10.51 -7.13
N ASN A 58 1.28 -11.77 -7.52
CA ASN A 58 0.02 -12.48 -7.44
C ASN A 58 0.22 -13.82 -6.73
N PHE A 59 -0.71 -14.14 -5.84
CA PHE A 59 -0.82 -15.42 -5.16
C PHE A 59 -2.16 -16.05 -5.55
N TYR A 60 -2.19 -17.36 -5.63
CA TYR A 60 -3.33 -18.12 -6.13
C TYR A 60 -3.62 -19.30 -5.22
N TYR A 61 -4.89 -19.60 -5.05
CA TYR A 61 -5.36 -20.82 -4.44
C TYR A 61 -5.04 -22.04 -5.32
N PRO A 62 -5.03 -23.27 -4.76
CA PRO A 62 -4.84 -24.50 -5.53
C PRO A 62 -5.89 -24.74 -6.63
N ASN A 63 -7.06 -24.11 -6.54
CA ASN A 63 -8.08 -24.13 -7.59
C ASN A 63 -7.68 -23.26 -8.81
N GLY A 64 -6.68 -22.39 -8.68
CA GLY A 64 -6.19 -21.45 -9.70
C GLY A 64 -6.80 -20.05 -9.60
N GLN A 65 -7.75 -19.83 -8.69
CA GLN A 65 -8.29 -18.51 -8.40
C GLN A 65 -7.28 -17.66 -7.66
N LYS A 66 -7.36 -16.35 -7.83
CA LYS A 66 -6.47 -15.40 -7.19
C LYS A 66 -6.82 -15.29 -5.70
N GLU A 67 -5.79 -15.39 -4.86
CA GLU A 67 -5.88 -15.18 -3.41
C GLU A 67 -5.45 -13.75 -3.06
N ILE A 68 -4.31 -13.30 -3.56
CA ILE A 68 -3.77 -11.97 -3.31
C ILE A 68 -3.24 -11.36 -4.61
N SER A 69 -3.43 -10.05 -4.76
CA SER A 69 -2.72 -9.23 -5.74
C SER A 69 -2.14 -8.00 -5.06
N SER A 70 -0.82 -7.87 -5.12
CA SER A 70 -0.09 -6.73 -4.56
C SER A 70 0.69 -6.03 -5.66
N GLU A 71 0.87 -4.72 -5.54
CA GLU A 71 1.76 -3.92 -6.36
C GLU A 71 2.72 -3.18 -5.45
N TYR A 72 4.00 -3.28 -5.76
CA TYR A 72 5.09 -2.66 -5.00
C TYR A 72 5.76 -1.56 -5.84
N ASN A 73 6.12 -0.45 -5.21
CA ASN A 73 6.97 0.57 -5.84
C ASN A 73 8.45 0.10 -5.92
N GLU A 74 9.34 0.97 -6.40
CA GLU A 74 10.76 0.65 -6.57
C GLU A 74 11.49 0.46 -5.23
N ASP A 75 11.00 1.12 -4.18
CA ASP A 75 11.51 0.96 -2.80
C ASP A 75 11.00 -0.32 -2.13
N GLY A 76 10.07 -1.04 -2.76
CA GLY A 76 9.47 -2.26 -2.22
C GLY A 76 8.37 -2.00 -1.18
N GLU A 77 7.78 -0.81 -1.17
CA GLU A 77 6.56 -0.51 -0.43
C GLU A 77 5.33 -0.95 -1.23
N ILE A 78 4.30 -1.43 -0.54
CA ILE A 78 3.02 -1.78 -1.18
C ILE A 78 2.28 -0.49 -1.52
N ILE A 79 1.88 -0.35 -2.79
CA ILE A 79 1.05 0.77 -3.26
C ILE A 79 -0.36 0.35 -3.64
N ARG A 80 -0.57 -0.93 -3.93
CA ARG A 80 -1.91 -1.52 -4.08
C ARG A 80 -1.91 -2.92 -3.52
N TYR A 81 -3.02 -3.31 -2.91
CA TYR A 81 -3.22 -4.65 -2.40
C TYR A 81 -4.70 -5.02 -2.49
N LYS A 82 -4.97 -6.28 -2.82
CA LYS A 82 -6.30 -6.89 -2.79
C LYS A 82 -6.18 -8.34 -2.33
N SER A 83 -7.03 -8.77 -1.43
CA SER A 83 -7.21 -10.18 -1.07
C SER A 83 -8.59 -10.67 -1.43
N TYR A 84 -8.71 -11.96 -1.76
CA TYR A 84 -9.94 -12.58 -2.20
C TYR A 84 -10.14 -13.90 -1.47
N SER A 85 -11.40 -14.28 -1.25
CA SER A 85 -11.77 -15.58 -0.69
C SER A 85 -11.52 -16.72 -1.68
N PHE A 86 -11.64 -17.97 -1.23
CA PHE A 86 -11.50 -19.15 -2.09
C PHE A 86 -12.55 -19.24 -3.21
N GLU A 87 -13.68 -18.53 -3.04
CA GLU A 87 -14.77 -18.36 -4.00
C GLU A 87 -14.56 -17.14 -4.93
N GLY A 88 -13.54 -16.33 -4.68
CA GLY A 88 -13.19 -15.16 -5.46
C GLY A 88 -13.86 -13.85 -5.01
N ILE A 89 -14.50 -13.83 -3.83
CA ILE A 89 -15.08 -12.61 -3.25
C ILE A 89 -13.95 -11.71 -2.75
N LEU A 90 -13.93 -10.43 -3.13
CA LEU A 90 -12.95 -9.46 -2.63
C LEU A 90 -13.16 -9.29 -1.11
N ILE A 91 -12.12 -9.54 -0.30
CA ILE A 91 -12.18 -9.47 1.17
C ILE A 91 -11.72 -8.10 1.64
N GLU A 92 -10.59 -7.63 1.12
CA GLU A 92 -10.04 -6.33 1.45
C GLU A 92 -9.29 -5.72 0.27
N SER A 93 -9.16 -4.40 0.31
CA SER A 93 -8.33 -3.65 -0.63
C SER A 93 -7.61 -2.52 0.05
N TYR A 94 -6.44 -2.20 -0.48
CA TYR A 94 -5.61 -1.10 -0.05
C TYR A 94 -5.02 -0.38 -1.25
N THR A 95 -4.89 0.94 -1.19
CA THR A 95 -4.16 1.74 -2.18
C THR A 95 -3.46 2.90 -1.47
N LYS A 96 -2.18 3.09 -1.78
CA LYS A 96 -1.40 4.27 -1.39
C LYS A 96 -1.12 5.11 -2.62
N LYS A 97 -1.41 6.40 -2.53
CA LYS A 97 -1.06 7.40 -3.53
C LYS A 97 -0.65 8.67 -2.81
N ASP A 98 0.61 9.04 -2.97
CA ASP A 98 1.20 10.18 -2.27
C ASP A 98 1.00 10.01 -0.75
N GLU A 99 0.46 11.02 -0.09
CA GLU A 99 0.13 11.06 1.35
C GLU A 99 -1.24 10.44 1.70
N LEU A 100 -1.91 9.82 0.73
CA LEU A 100 -3.24 9.24 0.91
C LEU A 100 -3.21 7.72 0.85
N GLU A 101 -3.75 7.10 1.88
CA GLU A 101 -3.98 5.67 1.96
C GLU A 101 -5.47 5.37 2.02
N SER A 102 -5.96 4.48 1.17
CA SER A 102 -7.35 4.04 1.17
C SER A 102 -7.39 2.57 1.54
N TYR A 103 -8.21 2.22 2.51
CA TYR A 103 -8.47 0.83 2.92
C TYR A 103 -9.96 0.53 2.79
N SER A 104 -10.31 -0.68 2.39
CA SER A 104 -11.69 -1.13 2.36
C SER A 104 -11.79 -2.60 2.67
N THR A 105 -12.84 -2.99 3.40
CA THR A 105 -13.23 -4.39 3.60
C THR A 105 -14.64 -4.62 3.09
N TYR A 106 -14.97 -5.87 2.81
CA TYR A 106 -16.24 -6.25 2.21
C TYR A 106 -16.92 -7.36 3.00
N TYR A 107 -18.23 -7.42 2.92
CA TYR A 107 -19.03 -8.55 3.37
C TYR A 107 -18.92 -9.70 2.36
N ASP A 108 -19.33 -10.91 2.77
CA ASP A 108 -19.40 -12.08 1.89
C ASP A 108 -20.34 -11.87 0.69
N SER A 109 -21.30 -10.95 0.80
CA SER A 109 -22.15 -10.51 -0.32
C SER A 109 -21.40 -9.68 -1.37
N GLY A 110 -20.16 -9.27 -1.11
CA GLY A 110 -19.37 -8.35 -1.92
C GLY A 110 -19.71 -6.87 -1.71
N SER A 111 -20.67 -6.55 -0.84
CA SER A 111 -20.95 -5.16 -0.45
C SER A 111 -19.86 -4.63 0.47
N ILE A 112 -19.62 -3.32 0.42
CA ILE A 112 -18.62 -2.68 1.27
C ILE A 112 -19.05 -2.76 2.74
N LYS A 113 -18.09 -3.07 3.62
CA LYS A 113 -18.27 -3.18 5.07
C LYS A 113 -17.64 -1.99 5.78
N ILE A 114 -16.41 -1.67 5.43
CA ILE A 114 -15.65 -0.53 5.94
C ILE A 114 -14.93 0.12 4.76
N GLU A 115 -14.91 1.44 4.72
CA GLU A 115 -13.93 2.19 3.94
C GLU A 115 -13.27 3.25 4.82
N SER A 116 -11.97 3.45 4.63
CA SER A 116 -11.24 4.51 5.29
C SER A 116 -10.28 5.18 4.33
N ILE A 117 -10.16 6.51 4.47
CA ILE A 117 -9.11 7.31 3.83
C ILE A 117 -8.26 7.88 4.96
N ILE A 118 -6.97 7.54 4.95
CA ILE A 118 -5.95 8.06 5.86
C ILE A 118 -5.16 9.11 5.09
N GLN A 119 -5.01 10.28 5.67
CA GLN A 119 -4.18 11.36 5.17
C GLN A 119 -3.05 11.60 6.16
N THR A 120 -1.82 11.40 5.72
CA THR A 120 -0.62 11.65 6.53
C THR A 120 -0.01 12.99 6.14
N LYS A 121 0.22 13.88 7.09
CA LYS A 121 0.86 15.18 6.83
C LYS A 121 2.10 15.33 7.69
N SER A 122 3.20 15.83 7.11
CA SER A 122 4.32 16.34 7.90
C SER A 122 3.91 17.63 8.59
N ILE A 123 4.11 17.69 9.91
CA ILE A 123 3.87 18.85 10.77
C ILE A 123 5.16 19.40 11.40
N GLY A 124 6.29 18.72 11.16
CA GLY A 124 7.63 19.09 11.59
C GLY A 124 8.68 18.26 10.84
N GLU A 125 9.97 18.50 11.13
CA GLU A 125 11.08 17.78 10.45
C GLU A 125 10.99 16.25 10.63
N ASP A 126 10.56 15.80 11.82
CA ASP A 126 10.43 14.39 12.18
C ASP A 126 9.03 14.04 12.73
N GLU A 127 8.04 14.93 12.51
CA GLU A 127 6.68 14.77 13.06
C GLU A 127 5.65 14.68 11.94
N THR A 128 4.74 13.72 12.09
CA THR A 128 3.60 13.52 11.18
C THR A 128 2.31 13.44 11.97
N GLU A 129 1.22 13.89 11.35
CA GLU A 129 -0.15 13.73 11.83
C GLU A 129 -0.91 12.85 10.84
N GLU A 130 -1.56 11.80 11.33
CA GLU A 130 -2.42 10.92 10.54
C GLU A 130 -3.88 11.21 10.82
N LYS A 131 -4.59 11.68 9.80
CA LYS A 131 -6.03 11.93 9.86
C LYS A 131 -6.79 10.87 9.07
N ALA A 132 -7.51 10.01 9.77
CA ALA A 132 -8.34 8.97 9.16
C ALA A 132 -9.82 9.40 9.11
N PHE A 133 -10.46 9.19 7.96
CA PHE A 133 -11.90 9.31 7.78
C PHE A 133 -12.46 7.93 7.52
N VAL A 134 -13.35 7.45 8.40
CA VAL A 134 -13.86 6.07 8.35
C VAL A 134 -15.37 6.09 8.16
N LYS A 135 -15.86 5.21 7.30
CA LYS A 135 -17.28 4.86 7.18
C LYS A 135 -17.43 3.35 7.31
N GLU A 136 -18.40 2.95 8.13
CA GLU A 136 -18.84 1.58 8.24
C GLU A 136 -20.25 1.46 7.71
N TYR A 137 -20.57 0.32 7.10
CA TYR A 137 -21.81 0.11 6.38
C TYR A 137 -22.55 -1.12 6.92
N TYR A 138 -23.87 -1.05 6.94
CA TYR A 138 -24.71 -2.24 7.06
C TYR A 138 -24.64 -3.08 5.77
N PRO A 139 -24.98 -4.39 5.82
CA PRO A 139 -25.01 -5.24 4.62
C PRO A 139 -25.93 -4.74 3.49
N ASN A 140 -26.91 -3.90 3.81
CA ASN A 140 -27.83 -3.28 2.85
C ASN A 140 -27.26 -2.01 2.17
N ASN A 141 -25.95 -1.75 2.29
CA ASN A 141 -25.20 -0.60 1.77
C ASN A 141 -25.56 0.76 2.40
N LYS A 142 -26.37 0.81 3.46
CA LYS A 142 -26.58 2.05 4.22
C LYS A 142 -25.45 2.26 5.22
N ILE A 143 -25.09 3.51 5.46
CA ILE A 143 -24.05 3.86 6.44
C ILE A 143 -24.54 3.48 7.84
N TYR A 144 -23.70 2.76 8.57
CA TYR A 144 -23.89 2.48 10.00
C TYR A 144 -23.30 3.61 10.85
N GLN A 145 -22.03 3.96 10.62
CA GLN A 145 -21.39 5.09 11.28
C GLN A 145 -20.34 5.73 10.38
N GLU A 146 -20.11 7.02 10.60
CA GLU A 146 -18.97 7.75 10.04
C GLU A 146 -18.27 8.49 11.18
N TYR A 147 -16.94 8.47 11.18
CA TYR A 147 -16.14 9.14 12.19
C TYR A 147 -14.76 9.49 11.65
N GLN A 148 -14.09 10.40 12.36
CA GLN A 148 -12.73 10.81 12.07
C GLN A 148 -11.82 10.44 13.25
N GLN A 149 -10.57 10.11 12.94
CA GLN A 149 -9.49 9.96 13.91
C GLN A 149 -8.32 10.89 13.57
N ILE A 150 -7.60 11.34 14.58
CA ILE A 150 -6.28 11.96 14.49
C ILE A 150 -5.34 11.07 15.30
N ASP A 151 -4.28 10.57 14.67
CA ASP A 151 -3.30 9.63 15.24
C ASP A 151 -3.96 8.43 15.93
N GLY A 152 -4.99 7.88 15.29
CA GLY A 152 -5.79 6.75 15.78
C GLY A 152 -6.82 7.09 16.87
N ILE A 153 -6.84 8.32 17.38
CA ILE A 153 -7.76 8.77 18.43
C ILE A 153 -8.99 9.45 17.79
N ARG A 154 -10.21 9.10 18.23
CA ARG A 154 -11.44 9.75 17.71
C ARG A 154 -11.39 11.26 17.94
N ASP A 155 -11.49 12.02 16.85
CA ASP A 155 -11.49 13.49 16.89
C ASP A 155 -12.36 14.05 15.76
N GLY A 156 -13.31 14.92 16.11
CA GLY A 156 -14.32 15.43 15.19
C GLY A 156 -15.71 14.84 15.44
N ILE A 157 -16.60 14.96 14.46
CA ILE A 157 -18.00 14.53 14.58
C ILE A 157 -18.12 13.05 14.21
N THR A 158 -18.65 12.24 15.12
CA THR A 158 -19.16 10.90 14.85
C THR A 158 -20.66 10.98 14.61
N LYS A 159 -21.14 10.30 13.56
CA LYS A 159 -22.57 10.06 13.36
C LYS A 159 -22.86 8.57 13.29
N ILE A 160 -24.02 8.17 13.79
CA ILE A 160 -24.52 6.79 13.75
C ILE A 160 -25.95 6.80 13.21
N TRP A 161 -26.25 5.86 12.31
CA TRP A 161 -27.58 5.67 11.72
C TRP A 161 -28.11 4.26 12.00
N ASP A 162 -29.42 4.12 11.98
CA ASP A 162 -30.08 2.80 11.98
C ASP A 162 -30.02 2.14 10.59
N ALA A 163 -30.51 0.90 10.50
CA ALA A 163 -30.53 0.14 9.25
C ALA A 163 -31.52 0.70 8.21
N GLU A 164 -32.42 1.60 8.62
CA GLU A 164 -33.34 2.34 7.76
C GLU A 164 -32.68 3.59 7.17
N GLY A 165 -31.57 4.05 7.75
CA GLY A 165 -30.82 5.24 7.35
C GLY A 165 -31.21 6.51 8.11
N ASN A 166 -31.95 6.38 9.21
CA ASN A 166 -32.28 7.51 10.09
C ASN A 166 -31.10 7.80 11.02
N LEU A 167 -30.78 9.08 11.21
CA LEU A 167 -29.72 9.51 12.13
C LEU A 167 -30.15 9.24 13.57
N VAL A 168 -29.40 8.38 14.26
CA VAL A 168 -29.64 8.00 15.67
C VAL A 168 -28.82 8.87 16.61
N LEU A 169 -27.58 9.17 16.24
CA LEU A 169 -26.64 9.84 17.13
C LEU A 169 -25.69 10.76 16.35
N SER A 170 -25.39 11.94 16.89
CA SER A 170 -24.33 12.83 16.43
C SER A 170 -23.57 13.37 17.63
N VAL A 171 -22.29 13.01 17.77
CA VAL A 171 -21.45 13.38 18.93
C VAL A 171 -20.14 13.98 18.43
N LYS A 172 -19.70 15.08 19.03
CA LYS A 172 -18.38 15.65 18.81
C LYS A 172 -17.39 15.02 19.79
N TYR A 173 -16.25 14.58 19.27
CA TYR A 173 -15.09 14.16 20.04
C TYR A 173 -13.98 15.19 19.92
N VAL A 174 -13.24 15.41 21.00
CA VAL A 174 -11.98 16.17 21.03
C VAL A 174 -10.97 15.31 21.80
N ASN A 175 -9.90 14.89 21.14
CA ASN A 175 -8.89 13.99 21.71
C ASN A 175 -9.50 12.73 22.38
N GLY A 176 -10.47 12.10 21.72
CA GLY A 176 -11.13 10.89 22.20
C GLY A 176 -12.20 11.12 23.26
N ILE A 177 -12.41 12.36 23.74
CA ILE A 177 -13.39 12.68 24.76
C ILE A 177 -14.63 13.31 24.12
N ILE A 178 -15.81 12.84 24.55
CA ILE A 178 -17.09 13.42 24.14
C ILE A 178 -17.14 14.90 24.58
N HIS A 179 -17.29 15.78 23.61
CA HIS A 179 -17.47 17.21 23.78
C HIS A 179 -18.94 17.56 23.51
N LYS A 180 -19.62 18.11 24.53
CA LYS A 180 -21.03 18.50 24.46
C LYS A 180 -21.20 19.90 23.85
#